data_AF-A0A095SY76-F1
#
_entry.id   AF-A0A095SY76-F1
#
_cell.length_a   1.000
_cell.length_b   1.000
_cell.length_c   1.000
_cell.angle_alpha   90.00
_cell.angle_beta   90.00
_cell.angle_gamma   90.00
#
_symmetry.space_group_name_H-M   'P 1'
#
loop_
_entity.id
_entity.type
_entity.pdbx_description
1 polymer ?
#
loop_
_entity_poly.entity_id
_entity_poly.type
_entity_poly.pdbx_seq_one_letter_code
_entity_poly.pdbx_strand_id
1 'polypeptide(L)'
;MDKKTEEFYIRLKEELSNTSAWPTEYLYKFIVPTEAKKIEEVENAFDNMGAVIKTTKSKTGKYTSVSINVNMNSPEDVVAKYIEVSTIEGIISF
;
A
#
# COMPACT_ATOMS: atom_id res chain seq x y z
N MET A 1 6.36 7.35 15.95
CA MET A 1 5.07 6.90 15.39
C MET A 1 3.98 7.70 16.05
N ASP A 2 3.29 8.48 15.25
CA ASP A 2 2.23 9.39 15.67
C ASP A 2 1.01 8.58 16.11
N LYS A 3 0.46 8.87 17.30
CA LYS A 3 -0.70 8.15 17.87
C LYS A 3 -1.88 8.03 16.91
N LYS A 4 -2.06 9.02 16.03
CA LYS A 4 -3.11 9.03 14.99
C LYS A 4 -2.99 7.89 13.98
N THR A 5 -1.76 7.49 13.63
CA THR A 5 -1.54 6.46 12.62
C THR A 5 -1.86 5.09 13.20
N GLU A 6 -1.49 4.83 14.46
CA GLU A 6 -1.87 3.60 15.18
C GLU A 6 -3.40 3.43 15.25
N GLU A 7 -4.14 4.47 15.64
CA GLU A 7 -5.60 4.42 15.71
C GLU A 7 -6.25 4.16 14.33
N PHE A 8 -5.70 4.76 13.26
CA PHE A 8 -6.14 4.53 11.89
C PHE A 8 -5.95 3.06 11.48
N TYR A 9 -4.78 2.49 11.75
CA TYR A 9 -4.46 1.10 11.41
C TYR A 9 -5.29 0.08 12.21
N ILE A 10 -5.53 0.34 13.49
CA ILE A 10 -6.38 -0.52 14.33
C ILE A 10 -7.79 -0.54 13.76
N ARG A 11 -8.34 0.64 13.43
CA ARG A 11 -9.68 0.75 12.84
C ARG A 11 -9.76 0.11 11.46
N LEU A 12 -8.75 0.31 10.61
CA LEU A 12 -8.65 -0.31 9.29
C LEU A 12 -8.63 -1.84 9.41
N LYS A 13 -7.84 -2.39 10.33
CA LYS A 13 -7.80 -3.84 10.61
C LYS A 13 -9.17 -4.36 11.06
N GLU A 14 -9.85 -3.68 11.98
CA GLU A 14 -11.18 -4.08 12.43
C GLU A 14 -12.22 -4.03 11.31
N GLU A 15 -12.22 -2.99 10.49
CA GLU A 15 -13.10 -2.91 9.31
C GLU A 15 -12.81 -4.05 8.35
N LEU A 16 -11.54 -4.29 8.02
CA LEU A 16 -11.13 -5.36 7.12
C LEU A 16 -11.49 -6.76 7.64
N SER A 17 -11.35 -6.97 8.95
CA SER A 17 -11.68 -8.23 9.59
C SER A 17 -13.19 -8.50 9.65
N ASN A 18 -14.02 -7.45 9.69
CA ASN A 18 -15.48 -7.59 9.72
C ASN A 18 -16.11 -7.60 8.32
N THR A 19 -15.51 -6.91 7.35
CA THR A 19 -16.09 -6.69 6.03
C THR A 19 -15.70 -7.76 5.01
N SER A 20 -14.55 -8.42 5.19
CA SER A 20 -13.98 -9.34 4.20
C SER A 20 -13.68 -10.72 4.79
N ALA A 21 -13.90 -11.76 3.98
CA ALA A 21 -13.45 -13.12 4.26
C ALA A 21 -12.06 -13.33 3.65
N TRP A 22 -11.10 -13.75 4.46
CA TRP A 22 -9.70 -13.91 4.07
C TRP A 22 -9.37 -15.37 3.72
N PRO A 23 -8.47 -15.65 2.77
CA PRO A 23 -7.66 -14.70 1.98
C PRO A 23 -8.48 -13.97 0.90
N THR A 24 -8.24 -12.67 0.74
CA THR A 24 -8.92 -11.84 -0.26
C THR A 24 -7.93 -11.00 -1.05
N GLU A 25 -8.30 -10.62 -2.27
CA GLU A 25 -7.54 -9.62 -3.02
C GLU A 25 -7.76 -8.23 -2.43
N TYR A 26 -6.67 -7.54 -2.14
CA TYR A 26 -6.70 -6.17 -1.67
C TYR A 26 -5.96 -5.28 -2.67
N LEU A 27 -6.63 -4.20 -3.08
CA LEU A 27 -6.09 -3.20 -3.99
C LEU A 27 -5.57 -2.01 -3.17
N TYR A 28 -4.26 -1.84 -3.14
CA TYR A 28 -3.63 -0.63 -2.62
C TYR A 28 -3.50 0.41 -3.73
N LYS A 29 -3.71 1.67 -3.35
CA LYS A 29 -3.41 2.83 -4.19
C LYS A 29 -2.46 3.76 -3.47
N PHE A 30 -1.27 3.87 -4.05
CA PHE A 30 -0.27 4.83 -3.62
C PHE A 30 -0.01 5.85 -4.72
N ILE A 31 0.42 7.02 -4.31
CA ILE A 31 0.88 8.10 -5.16
C ILE A 31 2.26 8.44 -4.64
N VAL A 32 3.29 8.11 -5.43
CA VAL A 32 4.67 8.45 -5.13
C VAL A 32 5.15 9.54 -6.07
N PRO A 33 6.08 10.41 -5.67
CA PRO A 33 6.76 11.28 -6.63
C PRO A 33 7.44 10.42 -7.69
N THR A 34 7.60 10.96 -8.90
CA THR A 34 8.26 10.26 -10.03
C THR A 34 9.77 10.16 -9.78
N GLU A 35 10.17 9.36 -8.80
CA GLU A 35 11.53 9.03 -8.44
C GLU A 35 11.70 7.52 -8.60
N ALA A 36 12.64 7.11 -9.45
CA ALA A 36 12.87 5.69 -9.72
C ALA A 36 13.12 4.88 -8.44
N LYS A 37 13.93 5.42 -7.52
CA LYS A 37 14.21 4.78 -6.22
C LYS A 37 12.95 4.47 -5.42
N LYS A 38 12.01 5.42 -5.34
CA LYS A 38 10.79 5.24 -4.52
C LYS A 38 9.82 4.26 -5.16
N ILE A 39 9.70 4.31 -6.50
CA ILE A 39 8.90 3.34 -7.23
C ILE A 39 9.49 1.94 -7.02
N GLU A 40 10.82 1.80 -7.15
CA GLU A 40 11.51 0.53 -6.95
C GLU A 40 11.37 0.02 -5.51
N GLU A 41 11.44 0.88 -4.49
CA GLU A 41 11.19 0.47 -3.09
C GLU A 41 9.77 -0.04 -2.86
N VAL A 42 8.76 0.63 -3.43
CA VAL A 42 7.37 0.14 -3.38
C VAL A 42 7.28 -1.19 -4.11
N GLU A 43 7.85 -1.31 -5.31
CA GLU A 43 7.81 -2.55 -6.09
C GLU A 43 8.47 -3.71 -5.34
N ASN A 44 9.62 -3.47 -4.73
CA ASN A 44 10.37 -4.47 -3.96
C ASN A 44 9.62 -4.89 -2.69
N ALA A 45 8.89 -3.98 -2.04
CA ALA A 45 8.07 -4.31 -0.86
C ALA A 45 6.93 -5.30 -1.17
N PHE A 46 6.47 -5.35 -2.43
CA PHE A 46 5.45 -6.29 -2.91
C PHE A 46 6.00 -7.38 -3.84
N ASP A 47 7.31 -7.36 -4.09
CA ASP A 47 8.00 -8.39 -4.86
C ASP A 47 7.85 -9.74 -4.15
N ASN A 48 7.83 -10.84 -4.91
CA ASN A 48 7.63 -12.20 -4.41
C ASN A 48 6.23 -12.56 -3.85
N MET A 49 5.33 -11.60 -3.62
CA MET A 49 3.97 -11.88 -3.10
C MET A 49 2.94 -12.22 -4.18
N GLY A 50 3.35 -12.30 -5.46
CA GLY A 50 2.40 -12.44 -6.59
C GLY A 50 1.52 -11.21 -6.78
N ALA A 51 1.96 -10.06 -6.27
CA ALA A 51 1.24 -8.80 -6.37
C ALA A 51 1.28 -8.26 -7.81
N VAL A 52 0.14 -7.82 -8.32
CA VAL A 52 0.03 -7.16 -9.62
C VAL A 52 0.17 -5.66 -9.42
N ILE A 53 1.36 -5.15 -9.75
CA ILE A 53 1.70 -3.74 -9.62
C ILE A 53 1.43 -3.03 -10.95
N LYS A 54 0.65 -1.96 -10.90
CA LYS A 54 0.37 -1.08 -12.05
C LYS A 54 0.78 0.34 -11.71
N THR A 55 1.83 0.82 -12.37
CA THR A 55 2.29 2.21 -12.27
C THR A 55 1.71 3.05 -13.40
N THR A 56 1.01 4.13 -13.07
CA THR A 56 0.50 5.12 -14.03
C THR A 56 1.12 6.47 -13.74
N LYS A 57 1.89 6.99 -14.70
CA LYS A 57 2.53 8.30 -14.59
C LYS A 57 1.46 9.40 -14.71
N SER A 58 1.49 10.38 -13.80
CA SER A 58 0.56 11.51 -13.85
C SER A 58 0.77 12.37 -15.09
N LYS A 59 -0.29 13.08 -15.48
CA LYS A 59 -0.32 14.00 -16.64
C LYS A 59 0.77 15.07 -16.61
N THR A 60 1.18 15.51 -15.42
CA THR A 60 2.26 16.50 -15.19
C THR A 60 3.63 15.88 -14.97
N GLY A 61 3.75 14.55 -14.90
CA GLY A 61 5.00 13.84 -14.68
C GLY A 61 5.60 13.98 -13.27
N LYS A 62 4.98 14.74 -12.37
CA LYS A 62 5.48 14.95 -10.99
C LYS A 62 5.25 13.75 -10.06
N TYR A 63 4.17 13.03 -10.26
CA TYR A 63 3.77 11.89 -9.44
C TYR A 63 3.45 10.68 -10.31
N THR A 64 3.63 9.49 -9.76
CA THR A 64 3.26 8.21 -10.33
C THR A 64 2.30 7.54 -9.37
N SER A 65 1.11 7.20 -9.87
CA SER A 65 0.15 6.42 -9.11
C SER A 65 0.49 4.95 -9.26
N VAL A 66 0.68 4.26 -8.15
CA VAL A 66 1.00 2.83 -8.07
C VAL A 66 -0.22 2.13 -7.50
N SER A 67 -0.82 1.25 -8.31
CA SER A 67 -1.92 0.38 -7.89
C SER A 67 -1.37 -1.02 -7.68
N ILE A 68 -1.41 -1.55 -6.46
CA ILE A 68 -0.94 -2.90 -6.16
C ILE A 68 -2.12 -3.79 -5.78
N ASN A 69 -2.36 -4.82 -6.58
CA ASN A 69 -3.37 -5.84 -6.31
C ASN A 69 -2.65 -7.06 -5.73
N VAL A 70 -2.83 -7.37 -4.45
CA VAL A 70 -2.16 -8.50 -3.79
C VAL A 70 -3.19 -9.33 -3.03
N ASN A 71 -3.03 -10.66 -3.08
CA ASN A 71 -3.84 -11.55 -2.27
C ASN A 71 -3.26 -11.57 -0.86
N MET A 72 -4.08 -11.14 0.09
CA MET A 72 -3.68 -11.00 1.47
C MET A 72 -4.39 -12.05 2.29
N ASN A 73 -3.66 -12.68 3.21
CA ASN A 73 -4.18 -13.79 4.01
C ASN A 73 -4.90 -13.32 5.28
N SER A 74 -4.62 -12.11 5.73
CA SER A 74 -5.20 -11.54 6.94
C SER A 74 -5.15 -10.02 6.91
N PRO A 75 -6.06 -9.34 7.62
CA PRO A 75 -6.07 -7.88 7.73
C PRO A 75 -4.83 -7.33 8.44
N GLU A 76 -4.16 -8.16 9.25
CA GLU A 76 -2.89 -7.83 9.90
C GLU A 76 -1.75 -7.67 8.91
N ASP A 77 -1.69 -8.57 7.92
CA ASP A 77 -0.68 -8.54 6.86
C ASP A 77 -0.85 -7.27 6.01
N VAL A 78 -2.11 -6.89 5.76
CA VAL A 78 -2.45 -5.65 5.06
C VAL A 78 -1.90 -4.42 5.77
N VAL A 79 -2.18 -4.30 7.07
CA VAL A 79 -1.72 -3.18 7.88
C VAL A 79 -0.20 -3.16 7.99
N ALA A 80 0.44 -4.29 8.23
CA ALA A 80 1.90 -4.38 8.31
C ALA A 80 2.56 -3.91 7.02
N LYS A 81 2.05 -4.37 5.87
CA LYS A 81 2.55 -3.96 4.56
C LYS A 81 2.31 -2.49 4.29
N TYR A 82 1.15 -1.96 4.67
CA TYR A 82 0.85 -0.53 4.54
C TYR A 82 1.82 0.33 5.36
N ILE A 83 2.17 -0.08 6.58
CA ILE A 83 3.14 0.62 7.43
C ILE A 83 4.52 0.58 6.79
N GLU A 84 4.97 -0.61 6.35
CA GLU A 84 6.25 -0.81 5.67
C GLU A 84 6.37 0.14 4.46
N VAL A 85 5.36 0.16 3.60
CA VAL A 85 5.33 1.01 2.41
C VAL A 85 5.15 2.49 2.76
N SER A 86 4.44 2.82 3.85
CA SER A 86 4.28 4.20 4.34
C SER A 86 5.57 4.80 4.92
N THR A 87 6.59 3.98 5.22
CA THR A 87 7.90 4.51 5.62
C THR A 87 8.67 5.12 4.46
N ILE A 88 8.26 4.86 3.21
CA ILE A 88 8.86 5.45 2.00
C ILE A 88 8.57 6.94 1.96
N GLU A 89 9.62 7.75 1.99
CA GLU A 89 9.49 9.20 2.11
C GLU A 89 8.72 9.82 0.94
N GLY A 90 7.64 10.55 1.22
CA GLY A 90 6.83 11.22 0.21
C GLY A 90 5.81 10.32 -0.50
N ILE A 91 5.55 9.11 0.01
CA ILE A 91 4.39 8.32 -0.42
C ILE A 91 3.09 8.93 0.12
N ILE A 92 2.09 9.00 -0.74
CA ILE A 92 0.75 9.43 -0.40
C ILE A 92 -0.19 8.27 -0.69
N SER A 93 -0.81 7.73 0.35
CA SER A 93 -1.81 6.68 0.23
C SER A 93 -3.21 7.28 0.08
N PHE A 94 -4.04 6.72 -0.81
CA PHE A 94 -5.41 7.16 -1.06
C PHE A 94 -6.43 6.06 -0.78
#